data_AF-A0A924RZB4-F1
#
_entry.id   AF-A0A924RZB4-F1
#
_cell.length_a   1.000
_cell.length_b   1.000
_cell.length_c   1.000
_cell.angle_alpha   90.00
_cell.angle_beta   90.00
_cell.angle_gamma   90.00
#
_symmetry.space_group_name_H-M   'P 1'
#
loop_
_entity.id
_entity.type
_entity.pdbx_description
1 polymer ?
#
loop_
_entity_poly.entity_id
_entity_poly.type
_entity_poly.pdbx_seq_one_letter_code
_entity_poly.pdbx_strand_id
1 'polypeptide(L)'
;MKKYFFLFFAFVLLLFTSCKKTAVDSTNLKTFQSSINDLESSLNTIKQIKFNEALYILKTFGVEGSDDISKLKALSKLLEGKNIPQILTMADQVAMQNNVDWKSTSPPSLGEMNIFATQSATERDPNEIDASSLSITTTAVAIDSILGPRALQITPRLLDNSGAPISFNGAALETVLEVSSDGTKLLTAKNLMQNNNFKGFTLKFASLPKD
;
A
#
# COMPACT_ATOMS: atom_id res chain seq x y z
N MET A 1 24.73 -35.47 -37.68
CA MET A 1 23.67 -35.14 -36.69
C MET A 1 24.22 -34.62 -35.37
N LYS A 2 25.23 -35.23 -34.73
CA LYS A 2 25.80 -34.76 -33.44
C LYS A 2 26.36 -33.32 -33.45
N LYS A 3 26.97 -32.86 -34.55
CA LYS A 3 27.51 -31.48 -34.66
C LYS A 3 26.43 -30.38 -34.73
N TYR A 4 25.30 -30.66 -35.39
CA TYR A 4 24.16 -29.73 -35.48
C TYR A 4 23.37 -29.68 -34.17
N PHE A 5 23.30 -30.81 -33.44
CA PHE A 5 22.73 -30.85 -32.10
C PHE A 5 23.56 -29.99 -31.12
N PHE A 6 24.90 -30.04 -31.21
CA PHE A 6 25.78 -29.22 -30.38
C PHE A 6 25.68 -27.71 -30.70
N LEU A 7 25.54 -27.35 -31.98
CA LEU A 7 25.31 -25.97 -32.43
C LEU A 7 23.93 -25.43 -32.01
N PHE A 8 22.89 -26.26 -32.08
CA PHE A 8 21.55 -25.89 -31.59
C PHE A 8 21.54 -25.71 -30.07
N PHE A 9 22.22 -26.59 -29.33
CA PHE A 9 22.34 -26.48 -27.88
C PHE A 9 23.15 -25.25 -27.45
N ALA A 10 24.22 -24.90 -28.19
CA ALA A 10 24.99 -23.67 -27.96
C ALA A 10 24.18 -22.39 -28.27
N PHE A 11 23.33 -22.41 -29.29
CA PHE A 11 22.43 -21.29 -29.62
C PHE A 11 21.34 -21.11 -28.55
N VAL A 12 20.76 -22.21 -28.03
CA VAL A 12 19.79 -22.16 -26.93
C VAL A 12 20.41 -21.64 -25.63
N LEU A 13 21.69 -21.96 -25.34
CA LEU A 13 22.41 -21.43 -24.18
C LEU A 13 22.67 -19.91 -24.25
N LEU A 14 22.82 -19.34 -25.45
CA LEU A 14 22.98 -17.88 -25.63
C LEU A 14 21.66 -17.11 -25.38
N LEU A 15 20.51 -17.74 -25.59
CA LEU A 15 19.18 -17.13 -25.40
C LEU A 15 18.79 -16.93 -23.91
N PHE A 16 19.54 -17.51 -22.97
CA PHE A 16 19.31 -17.35 -21.52
C PHE A 16 20.27 -16.37 -20.85
N THR A 17 21.06 -15.60 -21.62
CA THR A 17 21.85 -14.51 -21.06
C THR A 17 20.94 -13.29 -20.83
N SER A 18 20.27 -13.25 -19.67
CA SER A 18 19.61 -12.01 -19.23
C SER A 18 20.67 -10.92 -19.06
N CYS A 19 20.76 -10.01 -20.03
CA CYS A 19 21.68 -8.89 -19.97
C CYS A 19 21.12 -7.89 -18.95
N LYS A 20 21.69 -7.89 -17.73
CA LYS A 20 21.33 -6.91 -16.70
C LYS A 20 21.52 -5.51 -17.24
N LYS A 21 20.53 -4.63 -17.03
CA LYS A 21 20.65 -3.22 -17.41
C LYS A 21 21.77 -2.55 -16.60
N THR A 22 22.62 -1.77 -17.29
CA THR A 22 23.73 -1.02 -16.69
C THR A 22 23.42 0.48 -16.52
N ALA A 23 22.25 0.91 -16.98
CA ALA A 23 21.70 2.24 -16.83
C ALA A 23 20.17 2.18 -16.71
N VAL A 24 19.58 3.25 -16.20
CA VAL A 24 18.13 3.40 -16.02
C VAL A 24 17.40 3.46 -17.37
N ASP A 25 16.26 2.79 -17.45
CA ASP A 25 15.38 2.70 -18.64
C ASP A 25 13.95 3.17 -18.31
N SER A 26 13.58 4.35 -18.78
CA SER A 26 12.35 5.07 -18.44
C SER A 26 11.30 5.02 -19.54
N THR A 27 11.37 4.01 -20.41
CA THR A 27 10.35 3.78 -21.44
C THR A 27 8.93 3.77 -20.84
N ASN A 28 8.77 3.19 -19.66
CA ASN A 28 7.58 3.31 -18.80
C ASN A 28 7.96 2.95 -17.35
N LEU A 29 7.01 3.09 -16.40
CA LEU A 29 7.29 2.80 -14.98
C LEU A 29 7.71 1.34 -14.71
N LYS A 30 7.25 0.38 -15.53
CA LYS A 30 7.64 -1.02 -15.40
C LYS A 30 9.08 -1.25 -15.84
N THR A 31 9.51 -0.65 -16.96
CA THR A 31 10.92 -0.72 -17.39
C THR A 31 11.82 0.02 -16.43
N PHE A 32 11.35 1.15 -15.87
CA PHE A 32 12.06 1.92 -14.88
C PHE A 32 12.34 1.08 -13.63
N GLN A 33 11.29 0.49 -13.05
CA GLN A 33 11.43 -0.41 -11.90
C GLN A 33 12.35 -1.61 -12.21
N SER A 34 12.17 -2.25 -13.36
CA SER A 34 13.04 -3.37 -13.76
C SER A 34 14.51 -2.97 -13.88
N SER A 35 14.79 -1.80 -14.45
CA SER A 35 16.17 -1.31 -14.61
C SER A 35 16.81 -0.94 -13.28
N ILE A 36 16.06 -0.37 -12.33
CA ILE A 36 16.57 -0.09 -10.98
C ILE A 36 16.86 -1.39 -10.23
N ASN A 37 15.98 -2.38 -10.31
CA ASN A 37 16.20 -3.69 -9.70
C ASN A 37 17.46 -4.38 -10.27
N ASP A 38 17.68 -4.29 -11.59
CA ASP A 38 18.87 -4.82 -12.24
C ASP A 38 20.15 -4.13 -11.71
N LEU A 39 20.14 -2.80 -11.62
CA LEU A 39 21.24 -2.01 -11.06
C LEU A 39 21.51 -2.37 -9.59
N GLU A 40 20.48 -2.44 -8.77
CA GLU A 40 20.58 -2.81 -7.36
C GLU A 40 21.14 -4.22 -7.18
N SER A 41 20.64 -5.20 -7.94
CA SER A 41 21.10 -6.59 -7.89
C SER A 41 22.58 -6.79 -8.29
N SER A 42 23.22 -5.76 -8.84
CA SER A 42 24.65 -5.76 -9.16
C SER A 42 25.54 -5.30 -8.00
N LEU A 43 24.93 -4.75 -6.94
CA LEU A 43 25.60 -4.20 -5.77
C LEU A 43 25.63 -5.20 -4.60
N ASN A 44 26.53 -4.96 -3.64
CA ASN A 44 26.49 -5.65 -2.34
C ASN A 44 25.45 -4.98 -1.42
N THR A 45 25.03 -5.65 -0.35
CA THR A 45 23.96 -5.19 0.55
C THR A 45 24.14 -3.74 1.03
N ILE A 46 25.33 -3.36 1.49
CA ILE A 46 25.59 -1.99 1.96
C ILE A 46 25.42 -0.96 0.83
N LYS A 47 25.91 -1.28 -0.37
CA LYS A 47 25.77 -0.43 -1.55
C LYS A 47 24.32 -0.39 -2.06
N GLN A 48 23.56 -1.48 -1.94
CA GLN A 48 22.13 -1.52 -2.26
C GLN A 48 21.36 -0.57 -1.35
N ILE A 49 21.56 -0.66 -0.04
CA ILE A 49 20.95 0.26 0.93
C ILE A 49 21.29 1.71 0.56
N LYS A 50 22.56 2.02 0.31
CA LYS A 50 22.97 3.37 -0.12
C LYS A 50 22.35 3.83 -1.43
N PHE A 51 22.22 2.94 -2.40
CA PHE A 51 21.57 3.25 -3.65
C PHE A 51 20.09 3.57 -3.45
N ASN A 52 19.39 2.81 -2.60
CA ASN A 52 17.99 3.07 -2.26
C ASN A 52 17.79 4.37 -1.48
N GLU A 53 18.71 4.70 -0.56
CA GLU A 53 18.70 6.02 0.11
C GLU A 53 18.86 7.17 -0.89
N ALA A 54 19.76 7.03 -1.86
CA ALA A 54 19.97 8.03 -2.91
C ALA A 54 18.70 8.22 -3.76
N LEU A 55 18.06 7.12 -4.16
CA LEU A 55 16.79 7.17 -4.89
C LEU A 55 15.68 7.82 -4.07
N TYR A 56 15.62 7.57 -2.76
CA TYR A 56 14.65 8.19 -1.85
C TYR A 56 14.85 9.70 -1.74
N ILE A 57 16.09 10.17 -1.59
CA ILE A 57 16.42 11.60 -1.56
C ILE A 57 16.00 12.27 -2.87
N LEU A 58 16.30 11.65 -4.00
CA LEU A 58 15.92 12.17 -5.32
C LEU A 58 14.40 12.21 -5.52
N LYS A 59 13.66 11.17 -5.07
CA LYS A 59 12.18 11.15 -5.11
C LYS A 59 11.57 12.23 -4.21
N THR A 60 12.17 12.47 -3.06
CA THR A 60 11.61 13.35 -2.02
C THR A 60 11.90 14.82 -2.29
N PHE A 61 13.14 15.13 -2.67
CA PHE A 61 13.66 16.50 -2.78
C PHE A 61 14.11 16.87 -4.20
N GLY A 62 14.39 15.89 -5.05
CA GLY A 62 14.93 16.13 -6.40
C GLY A 62 13.87 16.28 -7.50
N VAL A 63 12.61 16.00 -7.19
CA VAL A 63 11.50 16.07 -8.15
C VAL A 63 10.22 16.62 -7.53
N GLU A 64 9.42 17.28 -8.35
CA GLU A 64 8.13 17.82 -7.97
C GLU A 64 6.99 16.84 -8.30
N GLY A 65 5.90 16.90 -7.53
CA GLY A 65 4.71 16.09 -7.77
C GLY A 65 3.73 16.16 -6.59
N SER A 66 2.43 16.15 -6.89
CA SER A 66 1.33 16.21 -5.91
C SER A 66 1.06 14.87 -5.21
N ASP A 67 1.46 13.76 -5.84
CA ASP A 67 1.23 12.39 -5.36
C ASP A 67 2.43 11.47 -5.68
N ASP A 68 2.44 10.28 -5.08
CA ASP A 68 3.57 9.35 -5.19
C ASP A 68 3.85 8.90 -6.63
N ILE A 69 2.79 8.67 -7.42
CA ILE A 69 2.90 8.23 -8.81
C ILE A 69 3.47 9.35 -9.67
N SER A 70 3.05 10.60 -9.45
CA SER A 70 3.57 11.77 -10.14
C SER A 70 5.06 11.99 -9.85
N LYS A 71 5.48 11.86 -8.58
CA LYS A 71 6.89 11.93 -8.18
C LYS A 71 7.70 10.79 -8.79
N LEU A 72 7.16 9.57 -8.82
CA LEU A 72 7.85 8.43 -9.42
C LEU A 72 8.03 8.59 -10.94
N LYS A 73 7.04 9.14 -11.64
CA LYS A 73 7.15 9.48 -13.07
C LYS A 73 8.21 10.57 -13.31
N ALA A 74 8.22 11.61 -12.49
CA ALA A 74 9.21 12.68 -12.57
C ALA A 74 10.63 12.15 -12.29
N LEU A 75 10.77 11.29 -11.28
CA LEU A 75 12.03 10.61 -10.94
C LEU A 75 12.52 9.73 -12.08
N SER A 76 11.64 8.91 -12.66
CA SER A 76 11.97 8.08 -13.83
C SER A 76 12.55 8.96 -14.94
N LYS A 77 11.87 10.05 -15.32
CA LYS A 77 12.37 10.98 -16.34
C LYS A 77 13.71 11.63 -15.96
N LEU A 78 13.89 12.01 -14.69
CA LEU A 78 15.12 12.61 -14.19
C LEU A 78 16.31 11.65 -14.30
N LEU A 79 16.07 10.35 -14.07
CA LEU A 79 17.12 9.34 -13.99
C LEU A 79 17.42 8.64 -15.32
N GLU A 80 16.69 8.94 -16.39
CA GLU A 80 16.83 8.27 -17.68
C GLU A 80 18.29 8.22 -18.18
N GLY A 81 18.74 7.02 -18.56
CA GLY A 81 20.08 6.77 -19.07
C GLY A 81 21.21 6.88 -18.04
N LYS A 82 20.91 7.15 -16.77
CA LYS A 82 21.94 7.28 -15.72
C LYS A 82 22.35 5.95 -15.14
N ASN A 83 23.61 5.85 -14.76
CA ASN A 83 24.17 4.73 -14.01
C ASN A 83 24.28 5.06 -12.51
N ILE A 84 24.65 4.06 -11.70
CA ILE A 84 24.72 4.17 -10.23
C ILE A 84 25.63 5.33 -9.77
N PRO A 85 26.89 5.49 -10.24
CA PRO A 85 27.73 6.63 -9.84
C PRO A 85 27.10 8.00 -10.13
N GLN A 86 26.44 8.14 -11.27
CA GLN A 86 25.75 9.39 -11.64
C GLN A 86 24.56 9.67 -10.72
N ILE A 87 23.78 8.64 -10.38
CA ILE A 87 22.63 8.76 -9.47
C ILE A 87 23.10 9.14 -8.06
N LEU A 88 24.15 8.51 -7.54
CA LEU A 88 24.73 8.84 -6.24
C LEU A 88 25.24 10.28 -6.18
N THR A 89 25.94 10.72 -7.22
CA THR A 89 26.44 12.11 -7.33
C THR A 89 25.29 13.12 -7.35
N MET A 90 24.20 12.81 -8.06
CA MET A 90 23.01 13.66 -8.06
C MET A 90 22.34 13.72 -6.70
N ALA A 91 22.24 12.58 -5.99
CA ALA A 91 21.69 12.54 -4.65
C ALA A 91 22.53 13.38 -3.66
N ASP A 92 23.87 13.36 -3.78
CA ASP A 92 24.76 14.20 -2.96
C ASP A 92 24.45 15.69 -3.17
N GLN A 93 24.27 16.11 -4.43
CA GLN A 93 23.94 17.49 -4.77
C GLN A 93 22.58 17.90 -4.21
N VAL A 94 21.56 17.06 -4.39
CA VAL A 94 20.20 17.33 -3.90
C VAL A 94 20.16 17.35 -2.37
N ALA A 95 20.84 16.42 -1.70
CA ALA A 95 20.94 16.40 -0.24
C ALA A 95 21.59 17.69 0.28
N MET A 96 22.72 18.10 -0.30
CA MET A 96 23.41 19.33 0.07
C MET A 96 22.54 20.58 -0.15
N GLN A 97 21.85 20.68 -1.29
CA GLN A 97 20.98 21.82 -1.59
C GLN A 97 19.76 21.91 -0.65
N ASN A 98 19.30 20.78 -0.11
CA ASN A 98 18.14 20.69 0.77
C ASN A 98 18.51 20.53 2.26
N ASN A 99 19.77 20.75 2.63
CA ASN A 99 20.29 20.60 3.99
C ASN A 99 19.98 19.23 4.63
N VAL A 100 19.99 18.16 3.85
CA VAL A 100 19.86 16.78 4.33
C VAL A 100 21.25 16.27 4.67
N ASP A 101 21.45 15.81 5.91
CA ASP A 101 22.71 15.20 6.35
C ASP A 101 22.87 13.79 5.77
N TRP A 102 23.28 13.74 4.50
CA TRP A 102 23.51 12.52 3.75
C TRP A 102 24.64 12.70 2.74
N LYS A 103 25.48 11.66 2.61
CA LYS A 103 26.47 11.53 1.55
C LYS A 103 26.55 10.11 1.03
N SER A 104 26.82 9.95 -0.26
CA SER A 104 26.98 8.67 -0.94
C SER A 104 28.18 7.85 -0.43
N THR A 105 29.18 8.52 0.14
CA THR A 105 30.40 7.90 0.70
C THR A 105 30.29 7.58 2.20
N SER A 106 29.25 8.06 2.88
CA SER A 106 29.05 7.78 4.31
C SER A 106 28.44 6.38 4.53
N PRO A 107 28.47 5.83 5.75
CA PRO A 107 27.66 4.65 6.08
C PRO A 107 26.16 4.90 5.86
N PRO A 108 25.36 3.85 5.58
CA PRO A 108 23.90 3.95 5.57
C PRO A 108 23.36 4.66 6.82
N SER A 109 22.40 5.56 6.64
CA SER A 109 21.91 6.45 7.69
C SER A 109 20.39 6.63 7.71
N LEU A 110 19.68 6.29 6.63
CA LEU A 110 18.24 6.42 6.54
C LEU A 110 17.51 5.07 6.67
N GLY A 111 18.24 3.95 6.65
CA GLY A 111 17.68 2.60 6.78
C GLY A 111 17.30 1.98 5.43
N GLU A 112 16.54 0.88 5.46
CA GLU A 112 16.05 0.21 4.25
C GLU A 112 14.94 1.03 3.59
N MET A 113 15.24 1.59 2.42
CA MET A 113 14.30 2.36 1.62
C MET A 113 13.80 1.53 0.44
N ASN A 114 12.51 1.65 0.10
CA ASN A 114 11.97 1.14 -1.16
C ASN A 114 11.18 2.26 -1.85
N ILE A 115 11.73 2.81 -2.93
CA ILE A 115 11.11 3.94 -3.65
C ILE A 115 9.90 3.53 -4.51
N PHE A 116 9.75 2.24 -4.80
CA PHE A 116 8.64 1.65 -5.56
C PHE A 116 7.54 1.09 -4.67
N ALA A 117 7.81 0.96 -3.37
CA ALA A 117 6.73 0.84 -2.43
C ALA A 117 5.90 2.12 -2.55
N THR A 118 4.67 1.98 -3.04
CA THR A 118 3.61 2.89 -2.63
C THR A 118 3.65 2.94 -1.10
N GLN A 119 3.36 4.08 -0.47
CA GLN A 119 3.28 4.14 1.00
C GLN A 119 2.21 3.16 1.51
N SER A 120 2.65 1.91 1.73
CA SER A 120 2.15 0.84 2.59
C SER A 120 2.88 -0.46 2.20
N ALA A 121 4.10 -0.64 2.70
CA ALA A 121 4.59 -1.99 2.98
C ALA A 121 4.58 -2.16 4.50
N THR A 122 3.39 -2.15 5.08
CA THR A 122 3.16 -3.00 6.23
C THR A 122 2.66 -4.32 5.67
N GLU A 123 3.26 -5.44 6.04
CA GLU A 123 2.56 -6.73 6.12
C GLU A 123 1.44 -6.64 7.17
N ARG A 124 0.63 -5.58 7.13
CA ARG A 124 -0.53 -5.45 8.00
C ARG A 124 -1.59 -6.29 7.33
N ASP A 125 -1.93 -7.40 7.98
CA ASP A 125 -3.11 -8.16 7.60
C ASP A 125 -4.27 -7.16 7.51
N PRO A 126 -5.02 -7.08 6.40
CA PRO A 126 -6.19 -6.22 6.31
C PRO A 126 -7.21 -6.46 7.43
N ASN A 127 -7.15 -7.60 8.11
CA ASN A 127 -7.95 -7.92 9.30
C ASN A 127 -7.35 -7.44 10.62
N GLU A 128 -6.08 -7.03 10.65
CA GLU A 128 -5.40 -6.51 11.85
C GLU A 128 -5.73 -5.02 12.03
N ILE A 129 -6.90 -4.75 12.63
CA ILE A 129 -7.40 -3.41 12.90
C ILE A 129 -7.24 -3.09 14.40
N ASP A 130 -6.45 -2.05 14.70
CA ASP A 130 -6.22 -1.58 16.07
C ASP A 130 -7.36 -0.69 16.56
N ALA A 131 -8.51 -1.31 16.88
CA ALA A 131 -9.66 -0.62 17.44
C ALA A 131 -9.64 -0.64 18.98
N SER A 132 -9.88 0.52 19.59
CA SER A 132 -10.04 0.65 21.04
C SER A 132 -11.49 0.39 21.47
N SER A 133 -12.45 0.72 20.60
CA SER A 133 -13.87 0.72 20.92
C SER A 133 -14.75 0.69 19.66
N LEU A 134 -16.05 0.45 19.89
CA LEU A 134 -17.09 0.41 18.86
C LEU A 134 -18.14 1.47 19.19
N SER A 135 -18.37 2.40 18.25
CA SER A 135 -19.51 3.31 18.28
C SER A 135 -20.67 2.75 17.47
N ILE A 136 -21.89 2.93 17.97
CA ILE A 136 -23.12 2.49 17.30
C ILE A 136 -24.00 3.72 17.13
N THR A 137 -24.33 4.03 15.87
CA THR A 137 -25.35 5.02 15.55
C THR A 137 -26.61 4.32 15.08
N THR A 138 -27.76 4.77 15.56
CA THR A 138 -29.07 4.29 15.13
C THR A 138 -29.83 5.41 14.43
N THR A 139 -30.51 5.09 13.34
CA THR A 139 -31.34 6.05 12.61
C THR A 139 -32.66 5.39 12.24
N ALA A 140 -33.76 6.08 12.51
CA ALA A 140 -35.09 5.65 12.09
C ALA A 140 -35.19 5.62 10.56
N VAL A 141 -35.66 4.51 10.01
CA VAL A 141 -35.86 4.31 8.56
C VAL A 141 -37.21 3.63 8.29
N ALA A 142 -37.60 3.58 7.01
CA ALA A 142 -38.92 3.10 6.59
C ALA A 142 -40.05 3.79 7.37
N ILE A 143 -40.08 5.12 7.29
CA ILE A 143 -41.02 5.95 8.03
C ILE A 143 -42.37 5.91 7.34
N ASP A 144 -43.37 5.39 8.03
CA ASP A 144 -44.78 5.49 7.65
C ASP A 144 -45.35 6.81 8.20
N SER A 145 -46.17 7.50 7.39
CA SER A 145 -46.71 8.82 7.74
C SER A 145 -47.70 8.79 8.90
N ILE A 146 -48.25 7.63 9.25
CA ILE A 146 -49.23 7.44 10.32
C ILE A 146 -48.62 6.65 11.49
N LEU A 147 -47.91 5.57 11.20
CA LEU A 147 -47.39 4.62 12.19
C LEU A 147 -45.95 4.91 12.63
N GLY A 148 -45.32 5.93 12.05
CA GLY A 148 -43.95 6.31 12.36
C GLY A 148 -42.90 5.32 11.81
N PRO A 149 -41.67 5.33 12.37
CA PRO A 149 -40.60 4.44 11.91
C PRO A 149 -40.99 2.96 11.99
N ARG A 150 -40.66 2.19 10.95
CA ARG A 150 -40.91 0.74 10.89
C ARG A 150 -39.63 -0.09 11.03
N ALA A 151 -38.48 0.57 10.99
CA ALA A 151 -37.18 -0.05 11.13
C ALA A 151 -36.13 0.93 11.68
N LEU A 152 -35.03 0.36 12.18
CA LEU A 152 -33.81 1.08 12.53
C LEU A 152 -32.68 0.67 11.60
N GLN A 153 -31.97 1.65 11.05
CA GLN A 153 -30.64 1.44 10.53
C GLN A 153 -29.66 1.52 11.70
N ILE A 154 -28.88 0.47 11.90
CA ILE A 154 -27.88 0.35 12.98
C ILE A 154 -26.52 0.30 12.30
N THR A 155 -25.72 1.34 12.47
CA THR A 155 -24.43 1.49 11.80
C THR A 155 -23.30 1.52 12.82
N PRO A 156 -22.48 0.44 12.90
CA PRO A 156 -21.29 0.41 13.74
C PRO A 156 -20.10 1.14 13.10
N ARG A 157 -19.23 1.71 13.94
CA ARG A 157 -17.95 2.34 13.57
C ARG A 157 -16.88 2.00 14.59
N LEU A 158 -15.73 1.52 14.11
CA LEU A 158 -14.55 1.28 14.93
C LEU A 158 -13.86 2.61 15.25
N LEU A 159 -13.47 2.80 16.50
CA LEU A 159 -12.78 4.00 16.97
C LEU A 159 -11.39 3.67 17.53
N ASP A 160 -10.47 4.62 17.43
CA ASP A 160 -9.13 4.54 18.01
C ASP A 160 -9.12 4.98 19.49
N ASN A 161 -7.94 4.98 20.13
CA ASN A 161 -7.79 5.38 21.54
C ASN A 161 -8.16 6.85 21.82
N SER A 162 -8.24 7.70 20.79
CA SER A 162 -8.67 9.09 20.89
C SER A 162 -10.18 9.28 20.69
N GLY A 163 -10.90 8.20 20.35
CA GLY A 163 -12.32 8.24 20.01
C GLY A 163 -12.60 8.64 18.55
N ALA A 164 -11.57 8.73 17.70
CA ALA A 164 -11.73 9.06 16.29
C ALA A 164 -12.04 7.79 15.46
N PRO A 165 -12.87 7.87 14.40
CA PRO A 165 -13.13 6.73 13.53
C PRO A 165 -11.87 6.23 12.83
N ILE A 166 -11.62 4.92 12.91
CA ILE A 166 -10.48 4.28 12.24
C ILE A 166 -10.80 4.13 10.75
N SER A 167 -9.88 4.57 9.89
CA SER A 167 -9.95 4.34 8.45
C SER A 167 -9.32 3.00 8.08
N PHE A 168 -10.07 2.11 7.42
CA PHE A 168 -9.60 0.81 6.96
C PHE A 168 -10.30 0.39 5.65
N ASN A 169 -9.65 -0.50 4.89
CA ASN A 169 -10.19 -1.03 3.65
C ASN A 169 -9.70 -2.45 3.37
N GLY A 170 -10.56 -3.30 2.81
CA GLY A 170 -10.23 -4.67 2.40
C GLY A 170 -10.22 -5.69 3.54
N ALA A 171 -10.69 -5.32 4.73
CA ALA A 171 -10.85 -6.25 5.84
C ALA A 171 -11.96 -7.27 5.57
N ALA A 172 -11.97 -8.38 6.31
CA ALA A 172 -13.03 -9.37 6.31
C ALA A 172 -13.59 -9.53 7.74
N LEU A 173 -14.00 -8.43 8.36
CA LEU A 173 -14.50 -8.46 9.74
C LEU A 173 -15.91 -9.02 9.80
N GLU A 174 -16.07 -10.22 10.40
CA GLU A 174 -17.39 -10.74 10.74
C GLU A 174 -18.04 -9.81 11.77
N THR A 175 -19.17 -9.21 11.41
CA THR A 175 -19.95 -8.34 12.28
C THR A 175 -21.25 -9.04 12.63
N VAL A 176 -21.55 -9.13 13.93
CA VAL A 176 -22.78 -9.75 14.45
C VAL A 176 -23.62 -8.69 15.15
N LEU A 177 -24.87 -8.53 14.73
CA LEU A 177 -25.89 -7.84 15.50
C LEU A 177 -26.60 -8.87 16.38
N GLU A 178 -26.69 -8.58 17.68
CA GLU A 178 -27.56 -9.29 18.61
C GLU A 178 -28.53 -8.29 19.22
N VAL A 179 -29.83 -8.64 19.19
CA VAL A 179 -30.88 -7.91 19.89
C VAL A 179 -31.38 -8.80 21.02
N SER A 180 -31.35 -8.30 22.24
CA SER A 180 -31.82 -9.00 23.42
C SER A 180 -32.76 -8.12 24.24
N SER A 181 -33.66 -8.77 25.00
CA SER A 181 -34.51 -8.16 26.01
C SER A 181 -34.46 -9.01 27.26
N ASP A 182 -34.19 -8.40 28.41
CA ASP A 182 -34.06 -9.08 29.71
C ASP A 182 -33.15 -10.32 29.68
N GLY A 183 -32.03 -10.22 28.96
CA GLY A 183 -31.07 -11.33 28.80
C GLY A 183 -31.50 -12.43 27.82
N THR A 184 -32.71 -12.36 27.25
CA THR A 184 -33.18 -13.28 26.21
C THR A 184 -32.83 -12.73 24.84
N LYS A 185 -32.13 -13.52 24.03
CA LYS A 185 -31.81 -13.18 22.64
C LYS A 185 -33.07 -13.26 21.76
N LEU A 186 -33.44 -12.13 21.16
CA LEU A 186 -34.61 -12.00 20.28
C LEU A 186 -34.24 -12.18 18.81
N LEU A 187 -33.09 -11.64 18.39
CA LEU A 187 -32.66 -11.66 16.99
C LEU A 187 -31.14 -11.68 16.90
N THR A 188 -30.63 -12.39 15.89
CA THR A 188 -29.24 -12.29 15.47
C THR A 188 -29.14 -12.12 13.97
N ALA A 189 -28.20 -11.28 13.53
CA ALA A 189 -27.87 -11.13 12.13
C ALA A 189 -26.35 -11.03 11.96
N LYS A 190 -25.83 -11.60 10.87
CA LYS A 190 -24.42 -11.54 10.52
C LYS A 190 -24.23 -10.74 9.23
N ASN A 191 -23.13 -10.01 9.14
CA ASN A 191 -22.71 -9.32 7.93
C ASN A 191 -21.16 -9.18 7.93
N LEU A 192 -20.61 -8.79 6.79
CA LEU A 192 -19.17 -8.59 6.62
C LEU A 192 -18.86 -7.09 6.50
N MET A 193 -18.01 -6.59 7.40
CA MET A 193 -17.53 -5.22 7.37
C MET A 193 -16.16 -5.18 6.69
N GLN A 194 -16.13 -4.68 5.46
CA GLN A 194 -14.91 -4.66 4.65
C GLN A 194 -14.17 -3.32 4.65
N ASN A 195 -14.88 -2.23 4.96
CA ASN A 195 -14.36 -0.88 5.02
C ASN A 195 -15.33 0.06 5.74
N ASN A 196 -14.96 1.33 5.84
CA ASN A 196 -15.79 2.39 6.45
C ASN A 196 -17.13 2.65 5.75
N ASN A 197 -17.36 2.14 4.53
CA ASN A 197 -18.65 2.30 3.84
C ASN A 197 -19.70 1.29 4.32
N PHE A 198 -19.35 0.38 5.23
CA PHE A 198 -20.27 -0.56 5.84
C PHE A 198 -21.52 0.16 6.39
N LYS A 199 -22.69 -0.24 5.90
CA LYS A 199 -23.97 0.38 6.27
C LYS A 199 -24.54 -0.21 7.55
N GLY A 200 -24.06 -1.38 7.98
CA GLY A 200 -24.57 -2.04 9.19
C GLY A 200 -25.77 -2.92 8.90
N PHE A 201 -26.78 -2.82 9.76
CA PHE A 201 -27.94 -3.69 9.77
C PHE A 201 -29.22 -2.87 9.71
N THR A 202 -30.23 -3.40 9.03
CA THR A 202 -31.59 -2.86 9.09
C THR A 202 -32.43 -3.76 9.98
N LEU A 203 -32.75 -3.31 11.19
CA LEU A 203 -33.65 -4.00 12.10
C LEU A 203 -35.09 -3.59 11.80
N LYS A 204 -35.90 -4.49 11.25
CA LYS A 204 -37.33 -4.25 11.06
C LYS A 204 -38.05 -4.55 12.36
N PHE A 205 -38.92 -3.67 12.84
CA PHE A 205 -39.66 -3.94 14.09
C PHE A 205 -40.57 -5.15 13.97
N ALA A 206 -41.09 -5.42 12.77
CA ALA A 206 -41.89 -6.62 12.49
C ALA A 206 -41.10 -7.94 12.59
N SER A 207 -39.76 -7.92 12.63
CA SER A 207 -38.95 -9.13 12.85
C SER A 207 -38.66 -9.40 14.32
N LEU A 208 -39.06 -8.51 15.23
CA LEU A 208 -38.99 -8.76 16.66
C LEU A 208 -40.24 -9.54 17.10
N PRO A 209 -40.12 -10.44 18.09
CA PRO A 209 -41.28 -11.03 18.72
C PRO A 209 -42.23 -9.93 19.19
N LYS A 210 -43.53 -10.14 18.97
CA LYS A 210 -44.55 -9.33 19.61
C LYS A 210 -44.80 -9.92 20.98
N ASP A 211 -44.95 -9.06 21.98
CA ASP A 211 -45.54 -9.45 23.26
C ASP A 211 -46.95 -10.04 23.04
#